data_AF-A0A180GEA9-F1
#
_entry.id   AF-A0A180GEA9-F1
#
_cell.length_a   1.000
_cell.length_b   1.000
_cell.length_c   1.000
_cell.angle_alpha   90.00
_cell.angle_beta   90.00
_cell.angle_gamma   90.00
#
_symmetry.space_group_name_H-M   'P 1'
#
loop_
_entity.id
_entity.type
_entity.pdbx_description
1 polymer ?
#
loop_
_entity_poly.entity_id
_entity_poly.type
_entity_poly.pdbx_seq_one_letter_code
_entity_poly.pdbx_strand_id
1 'polypeptide(L)'
;MTRGMPLAYYPSMLDLFLLFLLNLNGKVNPQVLTASLPSYAPVSVECPVTQQLLRLAGTPSGRNQSLSQAEASYLKGRASVINPLWQDFFTNGPGKDSGYQSTSLLTKNQQDWPVFAIAHSGGGLRASLYAAGVMQALDSRSSSSPLRGVYPLSTYVTGLSGGSWLVASAAANNYPTAPEMVEGWQLEKDLALPGGINALRSVQFLDALHDTAKLKEAAGYNISLTDHWGRALGYHFLPGTSSENFYTNSPTTAHGAGMLFSSLRNTQSMQNFQIPLPIIVSNHKPLDESAANPSNVPVSGATYVPLSAPVYECSPFEFGSFDPQLSAFIPSEFLGTSLNAGKPFIASSVIKAAQTDPKNTCVRGFDQLSFIMGSSATLFNAVTGLPIQYTSVLQTMAQKISGASFDRSLTARYPNSFRGVNGPAGFDRSSTDELVIVDGGENGENIPLSPLLAPVRQVDVILAADASRDSDSGGPNGAGWPNGSSMINTFLRVTKVLPAGTATFPPVPLDPKIWEQKGLSSRPTFFGCNAPTKQGNVFEGGNQLVPDLGHGVYDQAEDQCQSQ
;
A
#
# COMPACT_ATOMS: atom_id res chain seq x y z
N MET A 1 67.08 11.82 -38.52
CA MET A 1 66.36 10.75 -37.80
C MET A 1 65.92 11.38 -36.49
N THR A 2 64.66 11.57 -36.10
CA THR A 2 63.37 10.92 -36.39
C THR A 2 62.26 11.95 -36.08
N ARG A 3 61.09 11.78 -36.72
CA ARG A 3 59.88 12.64 -36.62
C ARG A 3 59.26 12.70 -35.21
N GLY A 4 58.60 13.81 -34.89
CA GLY A 4 57.56 13.90 -33.84
C GLY A 4 56.39 14.77 -34.31
N MET A 5 55.20 14.18 -34.45
CA MET A 5 53.91 14.82 -34.75
C MET A 5 53.30 15.47 -33.49
N PRO A 6 52.43 16.49 -33.60
CA PRO A 6 51.60 16.93 -32.48
C PRO A 6 50.33 16.06 -32.34
N LEU A 7 49.96 15.75 -31.09
CA LEU A 7 48.77 14.98 -30.73
C LEU A 7 47.47 15.71 -31.11
N ALA A 8 46.55 14.98 -31.73
CA ALA A 8 45.16 15.37 -31.92
C ALA A 8 44.36 15.19 -30.62
N TYR A 9 43.58 16.21 -30.25
CA TYR A 9 42.64 16.19 -29.14
C TYR A 9 41.37 15.44 -29.58
N TYR A 10 41.06 14.29 -28.97
CA TYR A 10 39.78 13.62 -29.13
C TYR A 10 38.87 14.04 -27.96
N PRO A 11 37.66 14.60 -28.20
CA PRO A 11 36.72 14.87 -27.12
C PRO A 11 36.14 13.55 -26.58
N SER A 12 35.85 13.53 -25.29
CA SER A 12 35.29 12.36 -24.60
C SER A 12 33.82 12.16 -25.00
N MET A 13 33.33 10.92 -24.93
CA MET A 13 31.92 10.56 -25.17
C MET A 13 30.91 11.31 -24.27
N LEU A 14 31.34 11.96 -23.18
CA LEU A 14 30.48 12.82 -22.36
C LEU A 14 30.13 14.15 -23.06
N ASP A 15 31.04 14.71 -23.84
CA ASP A 15 30.84 16.04 -24.47
C ASP A 15 29.84 15.97 -25.64
N LEU A 16 29.76 14.82 -26.32
CA LEU A 16 28.77 14.60 -27.38
C LEU A 16 27.34 14.40 -26.83
N PHE A 17 27.21 13.90 -25.60
CA PHE A 17 25.90 13.68 -24.96
C PHE A 17 25.27 14.97 -24.43
N LEU A 18 26.09 15.93 -23.97
CA LEU A 18 25.60 17.24 -23.51
C LEU A 18 25.09 18.12 -24.67
N LEU A 19 25.68 18.02 -25.86
CA LEU A 19 25.26 18.80 -27.03
C LEU A 19 23.93 18.33 -27.64
N PHE A 20 23.52 17.07 -27.42
CA PHE A 20 22.24 16.56 -27.91
C PHE A 20 21.02 16.90 -27.04
N LEU A 21 21.23 17.36 -25.80
CA LEU A 21 20.15 17.71 -24.87
C LEU A 21 19.63 19.15 -25.00
N LEU A 22 20.29 20.01 -25.78
CA LEU A 22 19.94 21.44 -25.89
C LEU A 22 19.02 21.80 -27.07
N ASN A 23 18.59 20.85 -27.90
CA ASN A 23 17.79 21.14 -29.10
C ASN A 23 16.55 20.24 -29.30
N LEU A 24 15.76 20.05 -28.24
CA LEU A 24 14.41 19.47 -28.36
C LEU A 24 13.37 20.40 -27.74
N ASN A 25 13.13 21.53 -28.40
CA ASN A 25 11.87 22.28 -28.25
C ASN A 25 10.75 21.54 -29.02
N GLY A 26 10.33 20.41 -28.48
CA GLY A 26 9.15 19.67 -28.92
C GLY A 26 7.97 19.95 -27.99
N LYS A 27 6.83 20.37 -28.54
CA LYS A 27 5.57 20.46 -27.79
C LYS A 27 5.24 19.08 -27.21
N VAL A 28 5.35 18.93 -25.89
CA VAL A 28 5.06 17.68 -25.18
C VAL A 28 3.55 17.49 -25.13
N ASN A 29 3.04 16.56 -25.93
CA ASN A 29 1.74 15.93 -25.68
C ASN A 29 1.94 14.87 -24.58
N PRO A 30 1.01 14.70 -23.63
CA PRO A 30 1.17 13.82 -22.48
C PRO A 30 0.98 12.35 -22.89
N GLN A 31 1.96 11.78 -23.60
CA GLN A 31 2.14 10.34 -23.65
C GLN A 31 3.01 9.93 -22.48
N VAL A 32 2.56 8.89 -21.78
CA VAL A 32 3.25 8.08 -20.77
C VAL A 32 4.77 8.28 -20.81
N LEU A 33 5.37 8.80 -19.74
CA LEU A 33 6.82 8.67 -19.56
C LEU A 33 7.13 7.17 -19.68
N THR A 34 7.80 6.76 -20.74
CA THR A 34 8.36 5.41 -20.85
C THR A 34 9.25 5.21 -19.64
N ALA A 35 8.90 4.25 -18.77
CA ALA A 35 9.67 3.92 -17.58
C ALA A 35 11.14 3.68 -17.98
N SER A 36 12.03 4.50 -17.44
CA SER A 36 13.45 4.47 -17.72
C SER A 36 14.21 4.69 -16.42
N LEU A 37 15.45 4.21 -16.34
CA LEU A 37 16.24 4.33 -15.12
C LEU A 37 16.38 5.78 -14.61
N PRO A 38 16.67 6.80 -15.47
CA PRO A 38 16.68 8.20 -15.03
C PRO A 38 15.35 8.72 -14.49
N SER A 39 14.22 8.12 -14.91
CA SER A 39 12.88 8.49 -14.44
C SER A 39 12.60 8.05 -13.00
N TYR A 40 13.55 7.41 -12.32
CA TYR A 40 13.47 7.19 -10.87
C TYR A 40 13.63 8.47 -10.05
N ALA A 41 14.39 9.45 -10.57
CA ALA A 41 14.61 10.73 -9.90
C ALA A 41 13.30 11.54 -9.86
N PRO A 42 12.87 12.03 -8.69
CA PRO A 42 11.81 13.03 -8.63
C PRO A 42 12.22 14.31 -9.35
N VAL A 43 11.25 14.98 -9.98
CA VAL A 43 11.48 16.20 -10.75
C VAL A 43 10.59 17.33 -10.28
N SER A 44 11.17 18.53 -10.20
CA SER A 44 10.43 19.76 -9.93
C SER A 44 9.63 20.19 -11.16
N VAL A 45 8.36 20.53 -10.95
CA VAL A 45 7.42 21.00 -11.97
C VAL A 45 6.66 22.22 -11.47
N GLU A 46 6.00 22.94 -12.38
CA GLU A 46 5.04 23.98 -11.96
C GLU A 46 3.82 23.32 -11.31
N CYS A 47 3.39 23.85 -10.16
CA CYS A 47 2.17 23.39 -9.52
C CYS A 47 0.93 23.73 -10.36
N PRO A 48 -0.11 22.88 -10.37
CA PRO A 48 -1.36 23.20 -11.04
C PRO A 48 -2.02 24.43 -10.42
N VAL A 49 -2.40 25.40 -11.26
CA VAL A 49 -2.97 26.69 -10.81
C VAL A 49 -4.37 26.52 -10.19
N THR A 50 -5.14 25.53 -10.64
CA THR A 50 -6.56 25.34 -10.27
C THR A 50 -6.79 24.17 -9.31
N GLN A 51 -5.78 23.34 -9.03
CA GLN A 51 -5.92 22.17 -8.19
C GLN A 51 -5.33 22.46 -6.81
N GLN A 52 -6.18 22.33 -5.78
CA GLN A 52 -5.71 22.36 -4.40
C GLN A 52 -4.89 21.10 -4.09
N LEU A 53 -3.65 21.27 -3.67
CA LEU A 53 -2.74 20.15 -3.36
C LEU A 53 -3.08 19.50 -2.02
N LEU A 54 -3.46 20.29 -1.02
CA LEU A 54 -3.87 19.77 0.28
C LEU A 54 -5.39 19.67 0.34
N ARG A 55 -5.92 18.45 0.36
CA ARG A 55 -7.35 18.20 0.61
C ARG A 55 -7.53 17.85 2.09
N LEU A 56 -8.32 18.65 2.80
CA LEU A 56 -8.82 18.24 4.11
C LEU A 56 -9.96 17.25 3.89
N ALA A 57 -9.83 16.04 4.39
CA ALA A 57 -10.81 14.98 4.19
C ALA A 57 -12.04 15.13 5.07
N GLY A 58 -12.02 16.00 6.08
CA GLY A 58 -13.07 16.09 7.09
C GLY A 58 -13.10 14.88 8.01
N THR A 59 -14.07 14.84 8.92
CA THR A 59 -14.27 13.71 9.84
C THR A 59 -15.73 13.27 9.84
N PRO A 60 -16.00 12.00 10.21
CA PRO A 60 -17.38 11.53 10.38
C PRO A 60 -18.13 12.33 11.45
N SER A 61 -17.48 12.65 12.57
CA SER A 61 -18.05 13.46 13.65
C SER A 61 -18.42 14.88 13.21
N GLY A 62 -17.66 15.46 12.28
CA GLY A 62 -17.93 16.75 11.65
C GLY A 62 -18.98 16.70 10.55
N ARG A 63 -19.48 15.51 10.17
CA ARG A 63 -20.41 15.30 9.04
C ARG A 63 -19.95 15.93 7.73
N ASN A 64 -18.64 16.00 7.53
CA ASN A 64 -18.01 16.62 6.37
C ASN A 64 -16.92 15.74 5.76
N GLN A 65 -16.88 14.45 6.11
CA GLN A 65 -15.93 13.51 5.52
C GLN A 65 -16.19 13.36 4.02
N SER A 66 -15.17 13.49 3.17
CA SER A 66 -15.31 13.43 1.71
C SER A 66 -14.21 12.60 1.06
N LEU A 67 -14.52 12.01 -0.10
CA LEU A 67 -13.53 11.48 -1.04
C LEU A 67 -12.91 12.61 -1.87
N SER A 68 -11.79 12.35 -2.55
CA SER A 68 -11.40 13.20 -3.67
C SER A 68 -12.40 13.08 -4.83
N GLN A 69 -12.47 14.14 -5.64
CA GLN A 69 -13.29 14.12 -6.85
C GLN A 69 -12.86 13.01 -7.83
N ALA A 70 -11.57 12.69 -7.87
CA ALA A 70 -11.04 11.66 -8.74
C ALA A 70 -11.49 10.25 -8.31
N GLU A 71 -11.40 9.92 -7.01
CA GLU A 71 -11.94 8.66 -6.48
C GLU A 71 -13.46 8.59 -6.72
N ALA A 72 -14.22 9.64 -6.35
CA ALA A 72 -15.67 9.66 -6.56
C ALA A 72 -16.08 9.47 -8.04
N SER A 73 -15.33 10.06 -8.97
CA SER A 73 -15.58 9.91 -10.42
C SER A 73 -15.24 8.50 -10.90
N TYR A 74 -14.16 7.90 -10.37
CA TYR A 74 -13.78 6.53 -10.67
C TYR A 74 -14.84 5.53 -10.21
N LEU A 75 -15.33 5.67 -8.96
CA LEU A 75 -16.38 4.80 -8.41
C LEU A 75 -17.67 4.90 -9.22
N LYS A 76 -18.06 6.11 -9.64
CA LYS A 76 -19.21 6.31 -10.52
C LYS A 76 -19.04 5.60 -11.87
N GLY A 77 -17.86 5.68 -12.48
CA GLY A 77 -17.56 4.95 -13.72
C GLY A 77 -17.62 3.44 -13.51
N ARG A 78 -17.00 2.97 -12.41
CA ARG A 78 -16.93 1.56 -12.03
C ARG A 78 -18.29 0.94 -11.73
N ALA A 79 -19.21 1.68 -11.13
CA ALA A 79 -20.59 1.21 -10.93
C ALA A 79 -21.25 0.78 -12.26
N SER A 80 -20.96 1.45 -13.38
CA SER A 80 -21.52 1.07 -14.68
C SER A 80 -21.01 -0.29 -15.19
N VAL A 81 -19.84 -0.73 -14.73
CA VAL A 81 -19.23 -2.03 -15.05
C VAL A 81 -19.64 -3.10 -14.04
N ILE A 82 -19.68 -2.79 -12.74
CA ILE A 82 -19.99 -3.76 -11.68
C ILE A 82 -21.47 -4.12 -11.66
N ASN A 83 -22.39 -3.18 -11.87
CA ASN A 83 -23.84 -3.44 -11.73
C ASN A 83 -24.34 -4.65 -12.55
N PRO A 84 -24.03 -4.80 -13.85
CA PRO A 84 -24.40 -6.02 -14.59
C PRO A 84 -23.68 -7.27 -14.08
N LEU A 85 -22.46 -7.16 -13.53
CA LEU A 85 -21.74 -8.30 -12.95
C LEU A 85 -22.38 -8.79 -11.65
N TRP A 86 -22.89 -7.90 -10.80
CA TRP A 86 -23.66 -8.29 -9.62
C TRP A 86 -24.95 -9.01 -10.00
N GLN A 87 -25.64 -8.52 -11.02
CA GLN A 87 -26.81 -9.20 -11.55
C GLN A 87 -26.46 -10.59 -12.08
N ASP A 88 -25.36 -10.72 -12.83
CA ASP A 88 -24.87 -12.02 -13.31
C ASP A 88 -24.48 -12.95 -12.16
N PHE A 89 -23.81 -12.43 -11.12
CA PHE A 89 -23.42 -13.18 -9.93
C PHE A 89 -24.60 -13.89 -9.26
N PHE A 90 -25.74 -13.21 -9.12
CA PHE A 90 -26.95 -13.79 -8.51
C PHE A 90 -27.83 -14.57 -9.50
N THR A 91 -27.66 -14.42 -10.81
CA THR A 91 -28.50 -15.13 -11.80
C THR A 91 -27.82 -16.38 -12.34
N ASN A 92 -26.56 -16.26 -12.77
CA ASN A 92 -25.78 -17.33 -13.39
C ASN A 92 -24.54 -17.72 -12.58
N GLY A 93 -24.06 -16.82 -11.73
CA GLY A 93 -22.83 -16.96 -10.98
C GLY A 93 -22.97 -17.71 -9.65
N PRO A 94 -21.94 -17.61 -8.78
CA PRO A 94 -21.88 -18.32 -7.50
C PRO A 94 -23.03 -17.99 -6.54
N GLY A 95 -23.64 -16.81 -6.68
CA GLY A 95 -24.74 -16.36 -5.85
C GLY A 95 -26.12 -16.91 -6.25
N LYS A 96 -26.24 -17.70 -7.32
CA LYS A 96 -27.54 -18.14 -7.83
C LYS A 96 -28.37 -18.97 -6.83
N ASP A 97 -27.70 -19.76 -6.00
CA ASP A 97 -28.33 -20.68 -5.05
C ASP A 97 -28.56 -20.03 -3.67
N SER A 98 -28.30 -18.72 -3.54
CA SER A 98 -28.47 -17.95 -2.29
C SER A 98 -29.93 -17.63 -1.92
N GLY A 99 -30.90 -17.96 -2.76
CA GLY A 99 -32.32 -17.60 -2.54
C GLY A 99 -32.69 -16.15 -2.87
N TYR A 100 -31.71 -15.25 -3.05
CA TYR A 100 -31.95 -13.83 -3.36
C TYR A 100 -32.61 -13.59 -4.72
N GLN A 101 -32.70 -14.60 -5.59
CA GLN A 101 -33.28 -14.46 -6.92
C GLN A 101 -34.74 -14.01 -6.94
N SER A 102 -35.48 -14.34 -5.88
CA SER A 102 -36.90 -14.02 -5.73
C SER A 102 -37.15 -12.72 -4.94
N THR A 103 -36.09 -12.03 -4.52
CA THR A 103 -36.17 -10.82 -3.68
C THR A 103 -36.17 -9.54 -4.53
N SER A 104 -36.42 -8.39 -3.87
CA SER A 104 -36.33 -7.08 -4.51
C SER A 104 -34.94 -6.76 -5.09
N LEU A 105 -33.90 -7.49 -4.66
CA LEU A 105 -32.52 -7.33 -5.13
C LEU A 105 -32.39 -7.55 -6.64
N LEU A 106 -33.19 -8.42 -7.25
CA LEU A 106 -33.13 -8.70 -8.71
C LEU A 106 -34.19 -7.96 -9.54
N THR A 107 -34.80 -6.91 -8.98
CA THR A 107 -35.76 -6.10 -9.75
C THR A 107 -35.07 -5.32 -10.87
N LYS A 108 -35.79 -5.04 -11.97
CA LYS A 108 -35.25 -4.53 -13.25
C LYS A 108 -34.51 -3.18 -13.19
N ASN A 109 -34.48 -2.50 -12.04
CA ASN A 109 -33.82 -1.21 -11.85
C ASN A 109 -32.93 -1.17 -10.58
N GLN A 110 -32.51 -2.33 -10.03
CA GLN A 110 -31.62 -2.32 -8.87
C GLN A 110 -30.25 -1.76 -9.26
N GLN A 111 -29.88 -0.66 -8.61
CA GLN A 111 -28.57 -0.01 -8.75
C GLN A 111 -27.83 0.06 -7.41
N ASP A 112 -28.51 -0.32 -6.33
CA ASP A 112 -27.98 -0.31 -4.96
C ASP A 112 -27.41 -1.71 -4.64
N TRP A 113 -26.27 -2.00 -5.27
CA TRP A 113 -25.51 -3.22 -5.03
C TRP A 113 -24.50 -3.01 -3.91
N PRO A 114 -24.15 -4.06 -3.14
CA PRO A 114 -23.20 -3.92 -2.05
C PRO A 114 -21.83 -3.47 -2.54
N VAL A 115 -21.21 -2.56 -1.80
CA VAL A 115 -19.82 -2.16 -1.97
C VAL A 115 -18.94 -3.23 -1.34
N PHE A 116 -18.49 -4.17 -2.19
CA PHE A 116 -17.59 -5.25 -1.80
C PHE A 116 -16.12 -4.81 -1.87
N ALA A 117 -15.30 -5.22 -0.92
CA ALA A 117 -13.86 -4.96 -0.93
C ALA A 117 -13.05 -6.21 -0.54
N ILE A 118 -11.77 -6.23 -0.94
CA ILE A 118 -10.83 -7.32 -0.61
C ILE A 118 -9.62 -6.71 0.10
N ALA A 119 -9.18 -7.31 1.21
CA ALA A 119 -7.99 -6.88 1.95
C ALA A 119 -6.98 -8.01 2.04
N HIS A 120 -5.74 -7.77 1.57
CA HIS A 120 -4.65 -8.75 1.60
C HIS A 120 -3.64 -8.41 2.70
N SER A 121 -3.42 -9.35 3.62
CA SER A 121 -2.54 -9.14 4.77
C SER A 121 -1.05 -9.03 4.42
N GLY A 122 -0.24 -8.66 5.41
CA GLY A 122 1.20 -8.76 5.36
C GLY A 122 1.74 -10.18 5.59
N GLY A 123 3.04 -10.37 5.35
CA GLY A 123 3.71 -11.67 5.45
C GLY A 123 4.70 -12.00 4.32
N GLY A 124 5.27 -10.99 3.66
CA GLY A 124 6.24 -11.15 2.57
C GLY A 124 5.77 -12.06 1.44
N LEU A 125 6.66 -12.95 0.97
CA LEU A 125 6.36 -13.90 -0.12
C LEU A 125 5.16 -14.81 0.18
N ARG A 126 5.00 -15.25 1.43
CA ARG A 126 3.86 -16.09 1.85
C ARG A 126 2.54 -15.38 1.58
N ALA A 127 2.43 -14.12 2.04
CA ALA A 127 1.23 -13.33 1.82
C ALA A 127 1.00 -12.97 0.35
N SER A 128 2.08 -12.72 -0.40
CA SER A 128 2.00 -12.43 -1.84
C SER A 128 1.42 -13.62 -2.62
N LEU A 129 1.94 -14.82 -2.38
CA LEU A 129 1.49 -16.06 -3.04
C LEU A 129 0.09 -16.47 -2.57
N TYR A 130 -0.23 -16.31 -1.28
CA TYR A 130 -1.57 -16.53 -0.77
C TYR A 130 -2.59 -15.59 -1.43
N ALA A 131 -2.26 -14.29 -1.51
CA ALA A 131 -3.10 -13.29 -2.17
C ALA A 131 -3.27 -13.58 -3.68
N ALA A 132 -2.23 -14.06 -4.36
CA ALA A 132 -2.33 -14.52 -5.75
C ALA A 132 -3.28 -15.72 -5.91
N GLY A 133 -3.25 -16.67 -4.96
CA GLY A 133 -4.19 -17.79 -4.91
C GLY A 133 -5.64 -17.34 -4.68
N VAL A 134 -5.86 -16.38 -3.78
CA VAL A 134 -7.18 -15.75 -3.57
C VAL A 134 -7.64 -15.06 -4.86
N MET A 135 -6.79 -14.27 -5.50
CA MET A 135 -7.10 -13.64 -6.79
C MET A 135 -7.47 -14.70 -7.85
N GLN A 136 -6.70 -15.79 -7.96
CA GLN A 136 -6.97 -16.89 -8.90
C GLN A 136 -8.33 -17.55 -8.67
N ALA A 137 -8.70 -17.77 -7.41
CA ALA A 137 -9.97 -18.39 -7.06
C ALA A 137 -11.17 -17.49 -7.40
N LEU A 138 -11.01 -16.17 -7.31
CA LEU A 138 -12.09 -15.21 -7.52
C LEU A 138 -12.13 -14.66 -8.96
N ASP A 139 -11.07 -14.85 -9.75
CA ASP A 139 -10.97 -14.37 -11.13
C ASP A 139 -12.04 -15.00 -12.03
N SER A 140 -12.69 -14.20 -12.86
CA SER A 140 -13.65 -14.66 -13.88
C SER A 140 -13.05 -15.63 -14.90
N ARG A 141 -11.74 -15.52 -15.15
CA ARG A 141 -10.96 -16.36 -16.08
C ARG A 141 -10.58 -17.71 -15.48
N SER A 142 -10.86 -17.93 -14.20
CA SER A 142 -10.63 -19.20 -13.51
C SER A 142 -11.57 -20.28 -14.04
N SER A 143 -11.01 -21.45 -14.39
CA SER A 143 -11.78 -22.59 -14.90
C SER A 143 -12.20 -23.59 -13.82
N SER A 144 -11.59 -23.54 -12.64
CA SER A 144 -11.73 -24.56 -11.59
C SER A 144 -12.40 -24.08 -10.31
N SER A 145 -12.64 -22.77 -10.15
CA SER A 145 -13.20 -22.21 -8.93
C SER A 145 -14.72 -22.03 -9.00
N PRO A 146 -15.49 -22.51 -8.00
CA PRO A 146 -16.91 -22.20 -7.88
C PRO A 146 -17.17 -20.73 -7.51
N LEU A 147 -16.14 -19.96 -7.12
CA LEU A 147 -16.22 -18.54 -6.77
C LEU A 147 -15.73 -17.62 -7.90
N ARG A 148 -15.48 -18.16 -9.10
CA ARG A 148 -15.03 -17.37 -10.24
C ARG A 148 -15.99 -16.22 -10.54
N GLY A 149 -15.45 -15.06 -10.87
CA GLY A 149 -16.22 -13.86 -11.17
C GLY A 149 -16.51 -12.97 -9.96
N VAL A 150 -16.11 -13.36 -8.73
CA VAL A 150 -16.26 -12.52 -7.53
C VAL A 150 -15.22 -11.39 -7.49
N TYR A 151 -14.00 -11.60 -7.97
CA TYR A 151 -12.95 -10.58 -7.94
C TYR A 151 -13.36 -9.27 -8.63
N PRO A 152 -13.90 -9.28 -9.88
CA PRO A 152 -14.31 -8.05 -10.55
C PRO A 152 -15.49 -7.33 -9.87
N LEU A 153 -16.21 -7.96 -8.94
CA LEU A 153 -17.26 -7.31 -8.14
C LEU A 153 -16.69 -6.36 -7.08
N SER A 154 -15.42 -6.51 -6.71
CA SER A 154 -14.80 -5.69 -5.67
C SER A 154 -14.65 -4.23 -6.13
N THR A 155 -15.05 -3.28 -5.31
CA THR A 155 -14.87 -1.85 -5.55
C THR A 155 -13.46 -1.41 -5.18
N TYR A 156 -12.92 -1.97 -4.08
CA TYR A 156 -11.61 -1.66 -3.53
C TYR A 156 -10.79 -2.93 -3.30
N VAL A 157 -9.47 -2.82 -3.48
CA VAL A 157 -8.51 -3.83 -3.02
C VAL A 157 -7.42 -3.15 -2.21
N THR A 158 -7.21 -3.61 -0.97
CA THR A 158 -6.16 -3.10 -0.09
C THR A 158 -5.05 -4.14 0.11
N GLY A 159 -3.81 -3.67 0.25
CA GLY A 159 -2.66 -4.51 0.55
C GLY A 159 -1.66 -3.78 1.43
N LEU A 160 -1.05 -4.49 2.38
CA LEU A 160 0.12 -4.02 3.13
C LEU A 160 1.23 -5.07 3.08
N SER A 161 2.48 -4.65 3.27
CA SER A 161 3.64 -5.55 3.29
C SER A 161 3.64 -6.51 2.10
N GLY A 162 3.77 -7.82 2.31
CA GLY A 162 3.66 -8.83 1.25
C GLY A 162 2.35 -8.75 0.42
N GLY A 163 1.20 -8.45 1.02
CA GLY A 163 -0.05 -8.23 0.28
C GLY A 163 0.02 -7.04 -0.67
N SER A 164 0.82 -6.01 -0.35
CA SER A 164 1.06 -4.87 -1.25
C SER A 164 1.83 -5.27 -2.52
N TRP A 165 2.65 -6.33 -2.47
CA TRP A 165 3.43 -6.79 -3.62
C TRP A 165 2.51 -7.36 -4.70
N LEU A 166 1.51 -8.15 -4.28
CA LEU A 166 0.43 -8.61 -5.14
C LEU A 166 -0.35 -7.43 -5.73
N VAL A 167 -0.86 -6.53 -4.89
CA VAL A 167 -1.68 -5.39 -5.36
C VAL A 167 -0.93 -4.52 -6.36
N ALA A 168 0.34 -4.19 -6.06
CA ALA A 168 1.20 -3.42 -6.96
C ALA A 168 1.48 -4.16 -8.27
N SER A 169 1.83 -5.45 -8.19
CA SER A 169 2.18 -6.26 -9.36
C SER A 169 0.99 -6.44 -10.32
N ALA A 170 -0.20 -6.75 -9.78
CA ALA A 170 -1.41 -6.88 -10.57
C ALA A 170 -1.73 -5.56 -11.30
N ALA A 171 -1.68 -4.43 -10.58
CA ALA A 171 -1.95 -3.13 -11.18
C ALA A 171 -0.90 -2.73 -12.23
N ALA A 172 0.39 -2.96 -11.96
CA ALA A 172 1.47 -2.64 -12.89
C ALA A 172 1.41 -3.43 -14.21
N ASN A 173 0.96 -4.68 -14.14
CA ASN A 173 0.86 -5.59 -15.27
C ASN A 173 -0.52 -5.56 -15.95
N ASN A 174 -1.36 -4.58 -15.62
CA ASN A 174 -2.72 -4.44 -16.16
C ASN A 174 -3.62 -5.67 -15.89
N TYR A 175 -3.48 -6.26 -14.69
CA TYR A 175 -4.25 -7.38 -14.14
C TYR A 175 -4.25 -8.66 -15.03
N PRO A 176 -3.07 -9.28 -15.23
CA PRO A 176 -2.99 -10.61 -15.86
C PRO A 176 -3.66 -11.67 -14.97
N THR A 177 -3.77 -12.91 -15.44
CA THR A 177 -4.19 -14.00 -14.56
C THR A 177 -3.13 -14.24 -13.49
N ALA A 178 -3.52 -14.79 -12.33
CA ALA A 178 -2.57 -15.06 -11.26
C ALA A 178 -1.39 -15.98 -11.68
N PRO A 179 -1.60 -17.06 -12.48
CA PRO A 179 -0.48 -17.86 -12.99
C PRO A 179 0.50 -17.06 -13.85
N GLU A 180 0.01 -16.25 -14.81
CA GLU A 180 0.86 -15.40 -15.66
C GLU A 180 1.64 -14.37 -14.83
N MET A 181 0.98 -13.78 -13.82
CA MET A 181 1.62 -12.83 -12.90
C MET A 181 2.75 -13.47 -12.11
N VAL A 182 2.49 -14.64 -11.51
CA VAL A 182 3.46 -15.37 -10.68
C VAL A 182 4.61 -15.90 -11.51
N GLU A 183 4.36 -16.34 -12.75
CA GLU A 183 5.42 -16.71 -13.71
C GLU A 183 6.35 -15.53 -14.03
N GLY A 184 5.81 -14.31 -14.11
CA GLY A 184 6.60 -13.09 -14.27
C GLY A 184 7.42 -12.71 -13.04
N TRP A 185 7.10 -13.24 -11.86
CA TRP A 185 7.84 -12.94 -10.63
C TRP A 185 9.17 -13.66 -10.58
N GLN A 186 10.22 -12.98 -10.12
CA GLN A 186 11.57 -13.54 -10.05
C GLN A 186 11.80 -14.38 -8.78
N LEU A 187 10.90 -15.33 -8.50
CA LEU A 187 10.86 -16.09 -7.23
C LEU A 187 12.08 -17.00 -6.99
N GLU A 188 12.77 -17.41 -8.06
CA GLU A 188 13.99 -18.22 -8.00
C GLU A 188 15.24 -17.40 -7.64
N LYS A 189 15.10 -16.08 -7.47
CA LYS A 189 16.18 -15.17 -7.08
C LYS A 189 15.94 -14.75 -5.63
N ASP A 190 16.99 -14.83 -4.79
CA ASP A 190 16.93 -14.29 -3.43
C ASP A 190 16.79 -12.75 -3.50
N LEU A 191 15.89 -12.21 -2.69
CA LEU A 191 15.54 -10.77 -2.67
C LEU A 191 16.71 -9.85 -2.32
N ALA A 192 17.73 -10.34 -1.60
CA ALA A 192 18.90 -9.56 -1.17
C ALA A 192 20.22 -10.07 -1.78
N LEU A 193 20.35 -11.38 -2.01
CA LEU A 193 21.56 -12.06 -2.47
C LEU A 193 21.29 -12.95 -3.70
N PRO A 194 20.78 -12.39 -4.82
CA PRO A 194 20.28 -13.16 -5.97
C PRO A 194 21.38 -13.95 -6.71
N GLY A 195 22.66 -13.63 -6.49
CA GLY A 195 23.80 -14.30 -7.11
C GLY A 195 24.09 -15.71 -6.58
N GLY A 196 23.48 -16.11 -5.45
CA GLY A 196 23.74 -17.40 -4.82
C GLY A 196 25.23 -17.59 -4.53
N ILE A 197 25.83 -18.66 -5.08
CA ILE A 197 27.28 -18.92 -4.96
C ILE A 197 28.17 -17.87 -5.65
N ASN A 198 27.62 -17.12 -6.61
CA ASN A 198 28.35 -16.07 -7.32
C ASN A 198 28.16 -14.73 -6.59
N ALA A 199 29.00 -14.48 -5.59
CA ALA A 199 28.94 -13.26 -4.79
C ALA A 199 29.07 -11.97 -5.63
N LEU A 200 29.79 -11.99 -6.76
CA LEU A 200 29.92 -10.83 -7.65
C LEU A 200 28.58 -10.42 -8.26
N ARG A 201 27.68 -11.37 -8.54
CA ARG A 201 26.33 -11.07 -9.04
C ARG A 201 25.47 -10.39 -7.97
N SER A 202 25.59 -10.80 -6.71
CA SER A 202 24.92 -10.13 -5.60
C SER A 202 25.46 -8.72 -5.37
N VAL A 203 26.78 -8.51 -5.49
CA VAL A 203 27.39 -7.18 -5.42
C VAL A 203 26.90 -6.28 -6.57
N GLN A 204 26.91 -6.79 -7.81
CA GLN A 204 26.37 -6.07 -8.98
C GLN A 204 24.92 -5.65 -8.77
N PHE A 205 24.08 -6.55 -8.23
CA PHE A 205 22.70 -6.25 -7.92
C PHE A 205 22.58 -5.15 -6.85
N LEU A 206 23.27 -5.29 -5.71
CA LEU A 206 23.23 -4.31 -4.63
C LEU A 206 23.76 -2.93 -5.06
N ASP A 207 24.81 -2.89 -5.88
CA ASP A 207 25.33 -1.65 -6.48
C ASP A 207 24.30 -1.02 -7.42
N ALA A 208 23.64 -1.81 -8.28
CA ALA A 208 22.56 -1.36 -9.13
C ALA A 208 21.37 -0.76 -8.36
N LEU A 209 20.99 -1.36 -7.22
CA LEU A 209 19.96 -0.79 -6.33
C LEU A 209 20.40 0.56 -5.77
N HIS A 210 21.65 0.63 -5.29
CA HIS A 210 22.21 1.83 -4.69
C HIS A 210 22.37 2.98 -5.69
N ASP A 211 22.88 2.70 -6.88
CA ASP A 211 23.04 3.68 -7.96
C ASP A 211 21.68 4.25 -8.40
N THR A 212 20.65 3.41 -8.42
CA THR A 212 19.27 3.88 -8.70
C THR A 212 18.75 4.77 -7.57
N ALA A 213 18.93 4.36 -6.30
CA ALA A 213 18.51 5.16 -5.15
C ALA A 213 19.23 6.53 -5.12
N LYS A 214 20.51 6.58 -5.50
CA LYS A 214 21.28 7.82 -5.63
C LYS A 214 20.68 8.82 -6.62
N LEU A 215 19.87 8.41 -7.59
CA LEU A 215 19.16 9.35 -8.46
C LEU A 215 18.15 10.20 -7.68
N LYS A 216 17.50 9.63 -6.66
CA LYS A 216 16.61 10.35 -5.73
C LYS A 216 17.41 11.22 -4.75
N GLU A 217 18.54 10.73 -4.25
CA GLU A 217 19.47 11.52 -3.42
C GLU A 217 20.01 12.74 -4.19
N ALA A 218 20.40 12.55 -5.45
CA ALA A 218 20.84 13.61 -6.35
C ALA A 218 19.73 14.60 -6.70
N ALA A 219 18.45 14.21 -6.64
CA ALA A 219 17.32 15.14 -6.72
C ALA A 219 17.10 15.93 -5.41
N GLY A 220 17.86 15.63 -4.35
CA GLY A 220 17.86 16.30 -3.06
C GLY A 220 16.84 15.76 -2.04
N TYR A 221 16.42 14.49 -2.20
CA TYR A 221 15.56 13.79 -1.26
C TYR A 221 16.36 12.78 -0.44
N ASN A 222 15.95 12.60 0.82
CA ASN A 222 16.53 11.58 1.68
C ASN A 222 16.27 10.18 1.12
N ILE A 223 17.30 9.34 1.13
CA ILE A 223 17.20 7.90 0.86
C ILE A 223 17.46 7.09 2.13
N SER A 224 16.99 5.86 2.12
CA SER A 224 17.04 4.90 3.23
C SER A 224 17.25 3.48 2.70
N LEU A 225 17.35 2.49 3.59
CA LEU A 225 17.27 1.08 3.19
C LEU A 225 15.94 0.76 2.51
N THR A 226 14.88 1.51 2.79
CA THR A 226 13.58 1.36 2.11
C THR A 226 13.68 1.63 0.61
N ASP A 227 14.53 2.56 0.17
CA ASP A 227 14.74 2.83 -1.26
C ASP A 227 15.40 1.62 -1.94
N HIS A 228 16.41 1.03 -1.31
CA HIS A 228 17.07 -0.18 -1.79
C HIS A 228 16.11 -1.37 -1.81
N TRP A 229 15.34 -1.55 -0.73
CA TRP A 229 14.34 -2.60 -0.60
C TRP A 229 13.22 -2.47 -1.64
N GLY A 230 12.67 -1.26 -1.80
CA GLY A 230 11.68 -0.97 -2.82
C GLY A 230 12.20 -1.29 -4.21
N ARG A 231 13.46 -0.92 -4.52
CA ARG A 231 14.09 -1.32 -5.78
C ARG A 231 14.20 -2.84 -5.91
N ALA A 232 14.67 -3.55 -4.88
CA ALA A 232 14.75 -5.01 -4.91
C ALA A 232 13.38 -5.64 -5.21
N LEU A 233 12.32 -5.19 -4.54
CA LEU A 233 10.95 -5.63 -4.83
C LEU A 233 10.53 -5.29 -6.28
N GLY A 234 10.94 -4.13 -6.80
CA GLY A 234 10.73 -3.76 -8.19
C GLY A 234 11.31 -4.76 -9.20
N TYR A 235 12.49 -5.31 -8.94
CA TYR A 235 13.08 -6.37 -9.79
C TYR A 235 12.23 -7.64 -9.77
N HIS A 236 11.63 -7.97 -8.63
CA HIS A 236 10.97 -9.26 -8.44
C HIS A 236 9.49 -9.24 -8.83
N PHE A 237 8.80 -8.11 -8.68
CA PHE A 237 7.33 -8.06 -8.78
C PHE A 237 6.81 -7.11 -9.85
N LEU A 238 7.62 -6.19 -10.38
CA LEU A 238 7.19 -5.22 -11.38
C LEU A 238 7.65 -5.60 -12.80
N PRO A 239 6.94 -5.14 -13.84
CA PRO A 239 7.31 -5.46 -15.22
C PRO A 239 8.68 -4.91 -15.61
N GLY A 240 9.29 -5.55 -16.61
CA GLY A 240 10.59 -5.14 -17.17
C GLY A 240 11.79 -5.92 -16.65
N THR A 241 11.58 -6.96 -15.83
CA THR A 241 12.63 -7.89 -15.40
C THR A 241 12.37 -9.29 -15.94
N SER A 242 13.43 -9.93 -16.42
CA SER A 242 13.48 -11.34 -16.79
C SER A 242 14.77 -11.95 -16.25
N SER A 243 14.89 -13.28 -16.31
CA SER A 243 16.12 -13.96 -15.88
C SER A 243 17.36 -13.55 -16.69
N GLU A 244 17.18 -13.19 -17.97
CA GLU A 244 18.25 -12.76 -18.87
C GLU A 244 18.77 -11.35 -18.52
N ASN A 245 17.88 -10.45 -18.11
CA ASN A 245 18.22 -9.04 -17.90
C ASN A 245 18.38 -8.64 -16.42
N PHE A 246 18.15 -9.56 -15.47
CA PHE A 246 18.14 -9.29 -14.02
C PHE A 246 19.38 -8.53 -13.50
N TYR A 247 20.55 -8.76 -14.10
CA TYR A 247 21.81 -8.13 -13.67
C TYR A 247 22.28 -6.99 -14.59
N THR A 248 21.39 -6.45 -15.43
CA THR A 248 21.72 -5.41 -16.40
C THR A 248 20.86 -4.18 -16.18
N ASN A 249 21.47 -3.05 -15.80
CA ASN A 249 20.78 -1.78 -15.70
C ASN A 249 21.03 -0.95 -16.95
N SER A 250 19.97 -0.67 -17.69
CA SER A 250 19.98 0.23 -18.84
C SER A 250 18.67 1.02 -18.88
N PRO A 251 18.59 2.11 -19.64
CA PRO A 251 17.32 2.80 -19.85
C PRO A 251 16.19 1.90 -20.37
N THR A 252 16.52 0.77 -21.03
CA THR A 252 15.56 -0.22 -21.54
C THR A 252 15.32 -1.41 -20.60
N THR A 253 16.07 -1.51 -19.49
CA THR A 253 15.94 -2.54 -18.45
C THR A 253 15.87 -1.86 -17.09
N ALA A 254 14.84 -1.04 -16.91
CA ALA A 254 14.68 -0.19 -15.73
C ALA A 254 14.15 -0.94 -14.49
N HIS A 255 13.72 -2.21 -14.64
CA HIS A 255 13.24 -3.06 -13.54
C HIS A 255 12.19 -2.35 -12.67
N GLY A 256 11.16 -1.77 -13.31
CA GLY A 256 10.12 -0.97 -12.67
C GLY A 256 10.51 0.46 -12.25
N ALA A 257 11.76 0.90 -12.43
CA ALA A 257 12.13 2.30 -12.19
C ALA A 257 11.44 3.23 -13.20
N GLY A 258 10.83 4.30 -12.70
CA GLY A 258 10.00 5.22 -13.48
C GLY A 258 8.53 4.82 -13.58
N MET A 259 8.14 3.64 -13.08
CA MET A 259 6.72 3.32 -12.92
C MET A 259 6.18 4.04 -11.69
N LEU A 260 5.14 4.85 -11.87
CA LEU A 260 4.55 5.67 -10.82
C LEU A 260 3.22 5.08 -10.35
N PHE A 261 2.97 5.10 -9.05
CA PHE A 261 1.69 4.65 -8.49
C PHE A 261 0.52 5.48 -9.05
N SER A 262 0.71 6.79 -9.16
CA SER A 262 -0.28 7.70 -9.72
C SER A 262 -0.54 7.48 -11.22
N SER A 263 0.42 6.93 -11.96
CA SER A 263 0.26 6.60 -13.38
C SER A 263 -0.62 5.37 -13.62
N LEU A 264 -0.93 4.57 -12.59
CA LEU A 264 -1.83 3.41 -12.72
C LEU A 264 -3.23 3.81 -13.24
N ARG A 265 -3.68 5.04 -12.96
CA ARG A 265 -4.94 5.59 -13.51
C ARG A 265 -4.96 5.69 -15.03
N ASN A 266 -3.79 5.66 -15.68
CA ASN A 266 -3.64 5.70 -17.13
C ASN A 266 -3.61 4.30 -17.77
N THR A 267 -3.64 3.23 -16.96
CA THR A 267 -3.76 1.88 -17.49
C THR A 267 -5.13 1.67 -18.11
N GLN A 268 -5.19 0.85 -19.15
CA GLN A 268 -6.43 0.59 -19.88
C GLN A 268 -7.51 0.02 -18.96
N SER A 269 -7.15 -0.91 -18.06
CA SER A 269 -8.08 -1.52 -17.13
C SER A 269 -8.65 -0.51 -16.12
N MET A 270 -7.88 0.50 -15.68
CA MET A 270 -8.41 1.59 -14.86
C MET A 270 -9.27 2.57 -15.66
N GLN A 271 -8.83 3.01 -16.84
CA GLN A 271 -9.63 3.93 -17.67
C GLN A 271 -10.98 3.34 -18.09
N ASN A 272 -11.04 2.02 -18.24
CA ASN A 272 -12.27 1.28 -18.52
C ASN A 272 -13.04 0.86 -17.25
N PHE A 273 -12.57 1.24 -16.07
CA PHE A 273 -13.18 0.91 -14.77
C PHE A 273 -13.34 -0.60 -14.50
N GLN A 274 -12.49 -1.44 -15.09
CA GLN A 274 -12.61 -2.90 -15.07
C GLN A 274 -12.07 -3.55 -13.79
N ILE A 275 -11.19 -2.87 -13.08
CA ILE A 275 -10.47 -3.40 -11.89
C ILE A 275 -10.86 -2.64 -10.61
N PRO A 276 -10.76 -3.25 -9.41
CA PRO A 276 -10.95 -2.52 -8.15
C PRO A 276 -9.92 -1.39 -8.01
N LEU A 277 -10.25 -0.35 -7.24
CA LEU A 277 -9.27 0.68 -6.89
C LEU A 277 -8.18 0.07 -5.99
N PRO A 278 -6.89 0.02 -6.42
CA PRO A 278 -5.82 -0.48 -5.58
C PRO A 278 -5.42 0.56 -4.53
N ILE A 279 -5.25 0.10 -3.30
CA ILE A 279 -4.80 0.92 -2.17
C ILE A 279 -3.66 0.18 -1.44
N ILE A 280 -2.52 0.84 -1.29
CA ILE A 280 -1.40 0.34 -0.48
C ILE A 280 -1.41 1.06 0.86
N VAL A 281 -1.26 0.31 1.94
CA VAL A 281 -1.30 0.82 3.32
C VAL A 281 0.09 0.80 3.96
N SER A 282 0.43 1.89 4.64
CA SER A 282 1.65 2.01 5.44
C SER A 282 1.33 2.69 6.77
N ASN A 283 2.23 2.58 7.74
CA ASN A 283 2.02 3.20 9.04
C ASN A 283 2.93 4.40 9.27
N HIS A 284 2.43 5.31 10.10
CA HIS A 284 3.20 6.40 10.65
C HIS A 284 4.13 5.91 11.75
N LYS A 285 5.39 6.35 11.73
CA LYS A 285 6.28 6.23 12.89
C LYS A 285 6.21 7.51 13.74
N PRO A 286 5.69 7.43 14.98
CA PRO A 286 5.60 8.58 15.88
C PRO A 286 6.94 9.28 16.09
N LEU A 287 6.90 10.59 16.37
CA LEU A 287 8.08 11.35 16.80
C LEU A 287 8.60 10.90 18.16
N ASP A 288 7.68 10.59 19.08
CA ASP A 288 8.04 9.98 20.36
C ASP A 288 8.30 8.49 20.14
N GLU A 289 9.58 8.11 20.13
CA GLU A 289 10.00 6.72 19.94
C GLU A 289 9.59 5.81 21.10
N SER A 290 9.17 6.38 22.23
CA SER A 290 8.62 5.64 23.37
C SER A 290 7.10 5.47 23.30
N ALA A 291 6.44 6.05 22.29
CA ALA A 291 5.00 5.94 22.11
C ALA A 291 4.59 4.47 21.98
N ALA A 292 3.75 4.03 22.92
CA ALA A 292 3.28 2.65 23.00
C ALA A 292 1.77 2.62 23.25
N ASN A 293 1.17 1.45 23.03
CA ASN A 293 -0.22 1.24 23.40
C ASN A 293 -0.39 1.35 24.93
N PRO A 294 -1.41 2.06 25.43
CA PRO A 294 -1.72 2.09 26.85
C PRO A 294 -1.92 0.67 27.41
N SER A 295 -1.50 0.42 28.67
CA SER A 295 -1.59 -0.92 29.27
C SER A 295 -3.02 -1.47 29.41
N ASN A 296 -4.03 -0.60 29.34
CA ASN A 296 -5.45 -0.98 29.34
C ASN A 296 -5.99 -1.31 27.93
N VAL A 297 -5.16 -1.25 26.88
CA VAL A 297 -5.47 -1.71 25.53
C VAL A 297 -4.63 -2.96 25.26
N PRO A 298 -5.16 -4.16 25.56
CA PRO A 298 -4.40 -5.40 25.45
C PRO A 298 -4.31 -5.82 23.98
N VAL A 299 -3.35 -5.26 23.26
CA VAL A 299 -3.07 -5.62 21.86
C VAL A 299 -2.66 -7.08 21.75
N SER A 300 -2.99 -7.68 20.61
CA SER A 300 -2.70 -9.07 20.30
C SER A 300 -1.51 -9.17 19.34
N GLY A 301 -0.61 -10.13 19.58
CA GLY A 301 0.61 -10.28 18.78
C GLY A 301 1.64 -9.17 19.00
N ALA A 302 2.57 -9.02 18.05
CA ALA A 302 3.62 -8.00 18.12
C ALA A 302 3.17 -6.68 17.47
N THR A 303 3.50 -5.57 18.13
CA THR A 303 3.32 -4.20 17.61
C THR A 303 4.61 -3.42 17.79
N TYR A 304 5.00 -2.63 16.79
CA TYR A 304 6.21 -1.80 16.74
C TYR A 304 5.91 -0.31 16.68
N VAL A 305 4.67 0.05 16.34
CA VAL A 305 4.09 1.39 16.54
C VAL A 305 2.74 1.25 17.26
N PRO A 306 2.25 2.26 18.00
CA PRO A 306 0.97 2.16 18.70
C PRO A 306 -0.21 2.11 17.71
N LEU A 307 -1.35 1.56 18.13
CA LEU A 307 -2.62 1.61 17.39
C LEU A 307 -3.11 3.04 17.12
N SER A 308 -2.63 4.01 17.90
CA SER A 308 -2.91 5.44 17.70
C SER A 308 -2.05 6.06 16.61
N ALA A 309 -1.07 5.35 16.05
CA ALA A 309 -0.32 5.82 14.90
C ALA A 309 -1.26 5.99 13.70
N PRO A 310 -1.20 7.12 12.98
CA PRO A 310 -1.91 7.28 11.72
C PRO A 310 -1.60 6.14 10.75
N VAL A 311 -2.64 5.58 10.16
CA VAL A 311 -2.57 4.63 9.05
C VAL A 311 -2.67 5.43 7.76
N TYR A 312 -1.60 5.41 6.96
CA TYR A 312 -1.56 6.04 5.66
C TYR A 312 -2.11 5.09 4.59
N GLU A 313 -2.81 5.66 3.63
CA GLU A 313 -3.21 4.98 2.40
C GLU A 313 -2.65 5.71 1.18
N CYS A 314 -2.24 4.94 0.18
CA CYS A 314 -1.83 5.42 -1.13
C CYS A 314 -2.72 4.79 -2.20
N SER A 315 -3.50 5.61 -2.90
CA SER A 315 -4.25 5.23 -4.10
C SER A 315 -3.61 5.90 -5.35
N PRO A 316 -3.96 5.50 -6.59
CA PRO A 316 -3.52 6.22 -7.79
C PRO A 316 -3.94 7.70 -7.83
N PHE A 317 -4.88 8.10 -6.96
CA PHE A 317 -5.41 9.46 -6.89
C PHE A 317 -4.74 10.28 -5.80
N GLU A 318 -4.59 9.74 -4.59
CA GLU A 318 -4.13 10.49 -3.42
C GLU A 318 -3.45 9.62 -2.36
N PHE A 319 -2.58 10.28 -1.58
CA PHE A 319 -1.89 9.75 -0.42
C PHE A 319 -2.28 10.56 0.82
N GLY A 320 -2.54 9.89 1.93
CA GLY A 320 -2.93 10.57 3.17
C GLY A 320 -3.56 9.62 4.16
N SER A 321 -4.41 10.16 5.04
CA SER A 321 -5.12 9.35 6.02
C SER A 321 -6.49 9.95 6.34
N PHE A 322 -7.48 9.07 6.49
CA PHE A 322 -8.79 9.41 7.05
C PHE A 322 -8.78 9.48 8.58
N ASP A 323 -7.68 9.08 9.22
CA ASP A 323 -7.59 9.09 10.68
C ASP A 323 -7.71 10.51 11.24
N PRO A 324 -8.33 10.69 12.41
CA PRO A 324 -8.59 11.99 13.02
C PRO A 324 -7.34 12.74 13.45
N GLN A 325 -6.19 12.08 13.51
CA GLN A 325 -4.89 12.71 13.73
C GLN A 325 -4.54 13.62 12.55
N LEU A 326 -4.75 13.15 11.31
CA LEU A 326 -4.35 13.85 10.09
C LEU A 326 -5.55 14.38 9.30
N SER A 327 -6.49 13.50 8.90
CA SER A 327 -7.69 13.82 8.13
C SER A 327 -7.41 14.67 6.88
N ALA A 328 -6.35 14.33 6.15
CA ALA A 328 -5.88 15.11 5.01
C ALA A 328 -5.13 14.24 4.00
N PHE A 329 -5.14 14.71 2.75
CA PHE A 329 -4.57 14.02 1.60
C PHE A 329 -3.88 14.99 0.65
N ILE A 330 -2.91 14.46 -0.08
CA ILE A 330 -2.25 15.09 -1.24
C ILE A 330 -2.43 14.19 -2.46
N PRO A 331 -2.61 14.72 -3.69
CA PRO A 331 -2.57 13.89 -4.89
C PRO A 331 -1.28 13.07 -4.97
N SER A 332 -1.37 11.76 -5.23
CA SER A 332 -0.20 10.87 -5.23
C SER A 332 0.87 11.30 -6.22
N GLU A 333 0.43 11.88 -7.35
CA GLU A 333 1.31 12.46 -8.38
C GLU A 333 2.23 13.57 -7.82
N PHE A 334 1.81 14.26 -6.76
CA PHE A 334 2.54 15.37 -6.13
C PHE A 334 3.12 15.03 -4.76
N LEU A 335 3.17 13.74 -4.40
CA LEU A 335 3.59 13.24 -3.08
C LEU A 335 4.98 13.72 -2.61
N GLY A 336 5.87 14.07 -3.53
CA GLY A 336 7.19 14.63 -3.18
C GLY A 336 7.16 16.10 -2.73
N THR A 337 6.00 16.76 -2.77
CA THR A 337 5.89 18.20 -2.52
C THR A 337 5.68 18.47 -1.03
N SER A 338 6.60 19.20 -0.38
CA SER A 338 6.37 19.71 0.96
C SER A 338 5.36 20.87 0.93
N LEU A 339 4.40 20.87 1.85
CA LEU A 339 3.40 21.93 1.97
C LEU A 339 3.46 22.51 3.37
N ASN A 340 3.32 23.83 3.52
CA ASN A 340 3.12 24.48 4.81
C ASN A 340 1.75 25.17 4.80
N ALA A 341 0.83 24.69 5.64
CA ALA A 341 -0.57 25.12 5.65
C ALA A 341 -1.19 25.09 4.24
N GLY A 342 -0.93 24.00 3.50
CA GLY A 342 -1.41 23.78 2.14
C GLY A 342 -0.70 24.54 1.03
N LYS A 343 0.29 25.39 1.36
CA LYS A 343 1.09 26.12 0.36
C LYS A 343 2.39 25.38 0.07
N PRO A 344 2.71 25.07 -1.19
CA PRO A 344 3.91 24.34 -1.52
C PRO A 344 5.16 25.17 -1.22
N PHE A 345 6.16 24.50 -0.67
CA PHE A 345 7.51 25.01 -0.55
C PHE A 345 8.48 23.89 -0.83
N ILE A 346 9.61 24.21 -1.44
CA ILE A 346 10.66 23.25 -1.72
C ILE A 346 11.82 23.56 -0.77
N ALA A 347 12.25 22.56 0.00
CA ALA A 347 13.41 22.71 0.86
C ALA A 347 14.64 23.11 0.02
N SER A 348 15.50 23.97 0.56
CA SER A 348 16.68 24.46 -0.15
C SER A 348 17.66 23.36 -0.58
N SER A 349 17.55 22.16 0.01
CA SER A 349 18.33 20.98 -0.31
C SER A 349 17.91 20.27 -1.60
N VAL A 350 16.71 20.54 -2.14
CA VAL A 350 16.19 19.90 -3.36
C VAL A 350 16.79 20.57 -4.60
N ILE A 351 17.42 19.78 -5.49
CA ILE A 351 18.01 20.31 -6.73
C ILE A 351 16.89 20.74 -7.67
N LYS A 352 16.89 22.01 -8.09
CA LYS A 352 15.90 22.56 -9.01
C LYS A 352 16.21 22.07 -10.43
N ALA A 353 15.21 21.49 -11.12
CA ALA A 353 15.34 21.01 -12.50
C ALA A 353 15.55 22.13 -13.54
N ALA A 354 15.32 23.40 -13.16
CA ALA A 354 15.51 24.58 -14.00
C ALA A 354 16.26 25.69 -13.23
N GLN A 355 17.04 26.50 -13.96
CA GLN A 355 17.68 27.73 -13.44
C GLN A 355 16.66 28.85 -13.17
N THR A 356 15.43 28.72 -13.64
CA THR A 356 14.33 29.61 -13.29
C THR A 356 13.74 29.17 -11.97
N ASP A 357 13.36 30.12 -11.12
CA ASP A 357 12.70 29.87 -9.83
C ASP A 357 11.18 29.99 -10.03
N PRO A 358 10.44 28.91 -10.39
CA PRO A 358 9.01 29.00 -10.53
C PRO A 358 8.41 29.44 -9.18
N LYS A 359 7.58 30.49 -9.22
CA LYS A 359 6.92 31.07 -8.03
C LYS A 359 5.92 30.12 -7.34
N ASN A 360 5.82 28.85 -7.77
CA ASN A 360 4.93 27.83 -7.22
C ASN A 360 5.39 26.43 -7.70
N THR A 361 6.34 25.81 -7.00
CA THR A 361 7.00 24.56 -7.45
C THR A 361 6.43 23.33 -6.74
N CYS A 362 6.11 22.29 -7.53
CA CYS A 362 5.64 20.98 -7.11
C CYS A 362 6.62 19.89 -7.54
N VAL A 363 6.42 18.66 -7.07
CA VAL A 363 7.32 17.54 -7.32
C VAL A 363 6.54 16.38 -7.90
N ARG A 364 6.99 15.81 -9.02
CA ARG A 364 6.46 14.57 -9.60
C ARG A 364 7.50 13.45 -9.56
N GLY A 365 7.03 12.21 -9.64
CA GLY A 365 7.90 11.04 -9.73
C GLY A 365 8.44 10.53 -8.39
N PHE A 366 8.05 11.14 -7.27
CA PHE A 366 8.38 10.64 -5.93
C PHE A 366 7.59 9.37 -5.59
N ASP A 367 6.40 9.21 -6.16
CA ASP A 367 5.49 8.08 -6.00
C ASP A 367 5.90 6.85 -6.83
N GLN A 368 7.20 6.57 -6.93
CA GLN A 368 7.72 5.37 -7.57
C GLN A 368 6.99 4.15 -7.00
N LEU A 369 6.34 3.37 -7.87
CA LEU A 369 5.53 2.21 -7.48
C LEU A 369 6.33 1.25 -6.59
N SER A 370 7.60 1.04 -6.93
CA SER A 370 8.51 0.20 -6.15
C SER A 370 8.83 0.79 -4.77
N PHE A 371 8.90 2.11 -4.62
CA PHE A 371 9.13 2.79 -3.35
C PHE A 371 7.90 2.79 -2.45
N ILE A 372 6.70 2.99 -3.00
CA ILE A 372 5.43 2.86 -2.26
C ILE A 372 5.28 1.43 -1.72
N MET A 373 5.49 0.44 -2.58
CA MET A 373 5.49 -0.98 -2.21
C MET A 373 6.55 -1.29 -1.14
N GLY A 374 7.77 -0.77 -1.29
CA GLY A 374 8.84 -0.91 -0.29
C GLY A 374 8.51 -0.24 1.05
N SER A 375 7.86 0.93 1.03
CA SER A 375 7.47 1.66 2.25
C SER A 375 6.39 0.93 3.04
N SER A 376 5.51 0.22 2.35
CA SER A 376 4.51 -0.67 2.95
C SER A 376 5.10 -1.98 3.49
N ALA A 377 6.35 -2.31 3.13
CA ALA A 377 7.02 -3.55 3.46
C ALA A 377 8.40 -3.35 4.15
N THR A 378 8.64 -2.17 4.74
CA THR A 378 9.91 -1.84 5.40
C THR A 378 9.83 -2.18 6.89
N LEU A 379 10.35 -3.35 7.26
CA LEU A 379 10.38 -3.85 8.64
C LEU A 379 11.80 -3.86 9.23
N PHE A 380 12.74 -3.09 8.67
CA PHE A 380 14.13 -3.09 9.14
C PHE A 380 14.29 -2.60 10.58
N ASN A 381 13.32 -1.84 11.09
CA ASN A 381 13.22 -1.40 12.48
C ASN A 381 12.54 -2.42 13.42
N ALA A 382 11.94 -3.48 12.88
CA ALA A 382 11.08 -4.42 13.60
C ALA A 382 11.61 -5.87 13.58
N VAL A 383 12.30 -6.26 12.51
CA VAL A 383 12.84 -7.61 12.34
C VAL A 383 14.13 -7.79 13.14
N THR A 384 14.18 -8.84 13.96
CA THR A 384 15.37 -9.29 14.68
C THR A 384 15.75 -10.71 14.26
N GLY A 385 16.98 -11.14 14.55
CA GLY A 385 17.39 -12.53 14.33
C GLY A 385 17.61 -12.94 12.87
N LEU A 386 17.87 -11.98 11.97
CA LEU A 386 18.25 -12.28 10.60
C LEU A 386 19.57 -13.07 10.54
N PRO A 387 19.69 -14.06 9.63
CA PRO A 387 20.97 -14.70 9.34
C PRO A 387 22.06 -13.67 9.05
N ILE A 388 23.30 -13.98 9.48
CA ILE A 388 24.44 -13.03 9.46
C ILE A 388 24.65 -12.43 8.08
N GLN A 389 24.48 -13.21 7.00
CA GLN A 389 24.64 -12.72 5.64
C GLN A 389 23.69 -11.56 5.29
N TYR A 390 22.43 -11.60 5.75
CA TYR A 390 21.46 -10.53 5.50
C TYR A 390 21.74 -9.33 6.40
N THR A 391 22.10 -9.57 7.66
CA THR A 391 22.53 -8.51 8.58
C THR A 391 23.72 -7.73 8.01
N SER A 392 24.71 -8.43 7.44
CA SER A 392 25.86 -7.82 6.76
C SER A 392 25.46 -7.00 5.54
N VAL A 393 24.49 -7.46 4.74
CA VAL A 393 23.94 -6.69 3.61
C VAL A 393 23.29 -5.41 4.13
N LEU A 394 22.42 -5.48 5.13
CA LEU A 394 21.75 -4.30 5.70
C LEU A 394 22.76 -3.28 6.24
N GLN A 395 23.75 -3.73 7.00
CA GLN A 395 24.83 -2.86 7.51
C GLN A 395 25.63 -2.22 6.38
N THR A 396 26.02 -3.00 5.37
CA THR A 396 26.79 -2.51 4.21
C THR A 396 25.99 -1.46 3.43
N MET A 397 24.72 -1.73 3.16
CA MET A 397 23.86 -0.81 2.42
C MET A 397 23.53 0.44 3.24
N ALA A 398 23.38 0.31 4.56
CA ALA A 398 23.20 1.46 5.46
C ALA A 398 24.44 2.36 5.47
N GLN A 399 25.66 1.78 5.49
CA GLN A 399 26.91 2.53 5.42
C GLN A 399 27.10 3.28 4.09
N LYS A 400 26.52 2.77 2.99
CA LYS A 400 26.55 3.45 1.68
C LYS A 400 25.65 4.68 1.62
N ILE A 401 24.69 4.82 2.54
CA ILE A 401 23.80 5.99 2.59
C ILE A 401 24.55 7.14 3.25
N SER A 402 24.84 8.18 2.46
CA SER A 402 25.62 9.31 2.95
C SER A 402 24.84 10.14 3.97
N GLY A 403 25.51 10.58 5.05
CA GLY A 403 24.95 11.55 5.99
C GLY A 403 23.77 11.10 6.86
N ALA A 404 23.33 9.84 6.77
CA ALA A 404 22.25 9.29 7.62
C ALA A 404 22.83 8.49 8.80
N SER A 405 22.23 8.63 9.99
CA SER A 405 22.46 7.66 11.07
C SER A 405 21.85 6.31 10.70
N PHE A 406 22.34 5.23 11.31
CA PHE A 406 21.81 3.88 11.07
C PHE A 406 20.30 3.83 11.31
N ASP A 407 19.80 4.39 12.42
CA ASP A 407 18.36 4.39 12.73
C ASP A 407 17.52 5.14 11.68
N ARG A 408 18.02 6.27 11.16
CA ARG A 408 17.35 7.01 10.08
C ARG A 408 17.27 6.19 8.80
N SER A 409 18.21 5.28 8.57
CA SER A 409 18.25 4.42 7.39
C SER A 409 17.20 3.30 7.40
N LEU A 410 16.59 2.97 8.55
CA LEU A 410 15.70 1.82 8.69
C LEU A 410 14.25 2.07 8.27
N THR A 411 13.88 3.31 7.97
CA THR A 411 12.48 3.73 7.75
C THR A 411 12.36 4.56 6.48
N ALA A 412 11.19 4.56 5.85
CA ALA A 412 10.97 5.34 4.65
C ALA A 412 10.83 6.83 4.98
N ARG A 413 11.45 7.67 4.15
CA ARG A 413 11.52 9.13 4.35
C ARG A 413 10.74 9.85 3.26
N TYR A 414 9.72 10.60 3.68
CA TYR A 414 8.83 11.35 2.78
C TYR A 414 8.90 12.85 3.14
N PRO A 415 8.97 13.75 2.15
CA PRO A 415 8.68 15.17 2.35
C PRO A 415 7.33 15.34 3.03
N ASN A 416 7.21 16.28 3.97
CA ASN A 416 5.96 16.48 4.68
C ASN A 416 4.99 17.38 3.91
N SER A 417 4.05 16.75 3.20
CA SER A 417 2.91 17.42 2.56
C SER A 417 1.82 17.91 3.52
N PHE A 418 1.97 17.64 4.82
CA PHE A 418 0.96 17.92 5.85
C PHE A 418 1.46 18.85 6.96
N ARG A 419 2.58 19.55 6.75
CA ARG A 419 3.02 20.57 7.71
C ARG A 419 1.98 21.69 7.79
N GLY A 420 1.66 22.10 9.01
CA GLY A 420 0.57 23.01 9.33
C GLY A 420 -0.82 22.37 9.35
N VAL A 421 -0.94 21.07 9.10
CA VAL A 421 -2.18 20.30 9.31
C VAL A 421 -2.18 19.75 10.72
N ASN A 422 -3.29 19.95 11.43
CA ASN A 422 -3.49 19.36 12.74
C ASN A 422 -4.94 18.86 12.80
N GLY A 423 -5.13 17.55 12.69
CA GLY A 423 -6.45 16.95 12.80
C GLY A 423 -6.99 17.04 14.24
N PRO A 424 -8.28 16.73 14.46
CA PRO A 424 -8.91 16.82 15.78
C PRO A 424 -8.21 16.01 16.89
N ALA A 425 -7.53 14.91 16.55
CA ALA A 425 -6.79 14.10 17.51
C ALA A 425 -5.30 14.49 17.66
N GLY A 426 -4.86 15.52 16.93
CA GLY A 426 -3.47 15.98 16.91
C GLY A 426 -2.58 15.19 15.94
N PHE A 427 -1.77 15.91 15.17
CA PHE A 427 -0.74 15.34 14.30
C PHE A 427 0.65 15.73 14.77
N ASP A 428 1.44 14.73 15.18
CA ASP A 428 2.78 14.95 15.72
C ASP A 428 3.76 15.54 14.70
N ARG A 429 3.57 15.28 13.39
CA ARG A 429 4.37 15.89 12.30
C ARG A 429 3.85 17.23 11.80
N SER A 430 2.86 17.85 12.45
CA SER A 430 2.31 19.14 12.03
C SER A 430 3.37 20.26 11.91
N SER A 431 4.50 20.17 12.61
CA SER A 431 5.56 21.18 12.62
C SER A 431 6.88 20.74 11.96
N THR A 432 6.97 19.50 11.47
CA THR A 432 8.22 18.94 10.94
C THR A 432 8.25 18.94 9.41
N ASP A 433 9.44 18.83 8.80
CA ASP A 433 9.58 18.83 7.35
C ASP A 433 9.50 17.43 6.71
N GLU A 434 9.37 16.38 7.52
CA GLU A 434 9.48 14.99 7.07
C GLU A 434 8.49 14.06 7.78
N LEU A 435 7.88 13.18 7.00
CA LEU A 435 7.13 12.02 7.49
C LEU A 435 8.06 10.81 7.54
N VAL A 436 7.89 10.01 8.58
CA VAL A 436 8.61 8.73 8.74
C VAL A 436 7.57 7.62 8.62
N ILE A 437 7.75 6.79 7.59
CA ILE A 437 6.80 5.76 7.19
C ILE A 437 7.44 4.39 7.45
N VAL A 438 6.63 3.47 7.97
CA VAL A 438 6.98 2.08 8.27
C VAL A 438 5.97 1.11 7.65
N ASP A 439 6.26 -0.19 7.70
CA ASP A 439 5.36 -1.24 7.21
C ASP A 439 3.95 -1.10 7.81
N GLY A 440 2.92 -1.31 6.97
CA GLY A 440 1.52 -1.12 7.37
C GLY A 440 1.04 -2.07 8.47
N GLY A 441 1.72 -3.20 8.69
CA GLY A 441 1.37 -4.15 9.74
C GLY A 441 1.97 -3.81 11.11
N GLU A 442 2.80 -2.76 11.22
CA GLU A 442 3.57 -2.50 12.45
C GLU A 442 2.73 -2.08 13.66
N ASN A 443 1.49 -1.61 13.49
CA ASN A 443 0.58 -1.40 14.63
C ASN A 443 -0.16 -2.68 15.06
N GLY A 444 0.09 -3.81 14.41
CA GLY A 444 -0.60 -5.08 14.65
C GLY A 444 -1.87 -5.28 13.81
N GLU A 445 -2.29 -4.29 13.00
CA GLU A 445 -3.36 -4.45 12.01
C GLU A 445 -2.81 -5.05 10.71
N ASN A 446 -2.31 -6.28 10.77
CA ASN A 446 -1.66 -6.93 9.63
C ASN A 446 -2.59 -7.18 8.42
N ILE A 447 -3.91 -7.04 8.58
CA ILE A 447 -4.92 -6.97 7.51
C ILE A 447 -5.28 -5.49 7.29
N PRO A 448 -5.10 -4.92 6.08
CA PRO A 448 -5.29 -3.49 5.80
C PRO A 448 -6.76 -3.08 5.71
N LEU A 449 -7.49 -3.11 6.82
CA LEU A 449 -8.92 -2.80 6.88
C LEU A 449 -9.21 -1.31 7.01
N SER A 450 -8.32 -0.54 7.67
CA SER A 450 -8.54 0.89 7.96
C SER A 450 -9.03 1.75 6.77
N PRO A 451 -8.46 1.64 5.55
CA PRO A 451 -9.01 2.34 4.37
C PRO A 451 -10.48 2.00 4.07
N LEU A 452 -10.86 0.74 4.24
CA LEU A 452 -12.18 0.22 3.92
C LEU A 452 -13.23 0.59 4.98
N LEU A 453 -12.79 0.91 6.19
CA LEU A 453 -13.64 1.31 7.30
C LEU A 453 -13.98 2.80 7.32
N ALA A 454 -13.41 3.60 6.41
CA ALA A 454 -13.74 5.01 6.27
C ALA A 454 -15.24 5.18 5.92
N PRO A 455 -16.07 5.81 6.77
CA PRO A 455 -17.52 5.86 6.55
C PRO A 455 -17.94 6.44 5.20
N VAL A 456 -17.17 7.38 4.66
CA VAL A 456 -17.42 7.98 3.34
C VAL A 456 -17.34 6.98 2.18
N ARG A 457 -16.62 5.86 2.32
CA ARG A 457 -16.53 4.80 1.29
C ARG A 457 -17.70 3.82 1.30
N GLN A 458 -18.49 3.79 2.38
CA GLN A 458 -19.70 2.98 2.52
C GLN A 458 -19.47 1.50 2.11
N VAL A 459 -18.36 0.90 2.56
CA VAL A 459 -18.07 -0.52 2.27
C VAL A 459 -18.99 -1.40 3.12
N ASP A 460 -19.73 -2.29 2.46
CA ASP A 460 -20.70 -3.18 3.11
C ASP A 460 -20.08 -4.52 3.50
N VAL A 461 -19.22 -5.08 2.63
CA VAL A 461 -18.64 -6.41 2.79
C VAL A 461 -17.15 -6.37 2.49
N ILE A 462 -16.34 -6.92 3.41
CA ILE A 462 -14.90 -7.07 3.23
C ILE A 462 -14.52 -8.54 3.27
N LEU A 463 -13.88 -9.02 2.21
CA LEU A 463 -13.15 -10.29 2.25
C LEU A 463 -11.74 -10.03 2.79
N ALA A 464 -11.52 -10.41 4.04
CA ALA A 464 -10.22 -10.34 4.70
C ALA A 464 -9.39 -11.61 4.42
N ALA A 465 -8.36 -11.49 3.59
CA ALA A 465 -7.45 -12.57 3.23
C ALA A 465 -6.20 -12.52 4.13
N ASP A 466 -6.21 -13.35 5.18
CA ASP A 466 -5.18 -13.37 6.22
C ASP A 466 -4.15 -14.50 6.00
N ALA A 467 -2.90 -14.10 5.76
CA ALA A 467 -1.73 -14.97 5.63
C ALA A 467 -0.72 -14.75 6.78
N SER A 468 -1.16 -14.25 7.92
CA SER A 468 -0.33 -14.04 9.11
C SER A 468 0.24 -15.36 9.68
N ARG A 469 1.33 -15.25 10.43
CA ARG A 469 2.06 -16.38 11.05
C ARG A 469 2.03 -16.19 12.57
N ASP A 470 0.85 -16.36 13.16
CA ASP A 470 0.59 -15.92 14.53
C ASP A 470 0.58 -17.07 15.54
N SER A 471 0.04 -18.23 15.16
CA SER A 471 -0.08 -19.39 16.04
C SER A 471 1.28 -20.02 16.35
N ASP A 472 1.42 -20.54 17.57
CA ASP A 472 2.58 -21.31 17.99
C ASP A 472 2.36 -22.82 17.81
N SER A 473 3.37 -23.64 18.12
CA SER A 473 3.27 -25.10 17.99
C SER A 473 2.35 -25.77 19.01
N GLY A 474 1.87 -25.03 20.02
CA GLY A 474 1.00 -25.54 21.08
C GLY A 474 -0.49 -25.40 20.77
N GLY A 475 -0.86 -24.57 19.79
CA GLY A 475 -2.24 -24.40 19.34
C GLY A 475 -2.77 -25.58 18.50
N PRO A 476 -4.10 -25.75 18.38
CA PRO A 476 -4.73 -26.85 17.63
C PRO A 476 -4.42 -26.83 16.13
N ASN A 477 -4.06 -25.66 15.57
CA ASN A 477 -3.66 -25.51 14.17
C ASN A 477 -2.16 -25.78 13.94
N GLY A 478 -1.36 -25.93 15.00
CA GLY A 478 0.10 -25.93 14.94
C GLY A 478 0.68 -24.54 14.62
N ALA A 479 2.00 -24.48 14.41
CA ALA A 479 2.70 -23.20 14.26
C ALA A 479 2.47 -22.56 12.88
N GLY A 480 2.28 -21.25 12.87
CA GLY A 480 2.36 -20.41 11.69
C GLY A 480 1.08 -20.21 10.90
N TRP A 481 -0.07 -20.34 11.54
CA TRP A 481 -1.38 -19.98 11.03
C TRP A 481 -1.84 -18.63 11.60
N PRO A 482 -2.79 -17.95 10.93
CA PRO A 482 -3.48 -16.82 11.54
C PRO A 482 -4.28 -17.25 12.77
N ASN A 483 -4.38 -16.38 13.77
CA ASN A 483 -5.15 -16.63 14.99
C ASN A 483 -6.11 -15.48 15.36
N GLY A 484 -6.40 -14.58 14.40
CA GLY A 484 -7.30 -13.45 14.59
C GLY A 484 -6.67 -12.21 15.21
N SER A 485 -5.37 -12.22 15.53
CA SER A 485 -4.67 -11.08 16.15
C SER A 485 -4.91 -9.75 15.43
N SER A 486 -4.85 -9.74 14.08
CA SER A 486 -5.11 -8.52 13.31
C SER A 486 -6.55 -8.00 13.47
N MET A 487 -7.55 -8.89 13.45
CA MET A 487 -8.95 -8.51 13.62
C MET A 487 -9.21 -7.94 15.02
N ILE A 488 -8.58 -8.52 16.04
CA ILE A 488 -8.61 -8.03 17.43
C ILE A 488 -8.03 -6.62 17.51
N ASN A 489 -6.85 -6.40 16.91
CA ASN A 489 -6.17 -5.11 16.93
C ASN A 489 -6.98 -4.02 16.22
N THR A 490 -7.59 -4.33 15.06
CA THR A 490 -8.49 -3.40 14.39
C THR A 490 -9.74 -3.09 15.24
N PHE A 491 -10.35 -4.09 15.88
CA PHE A 491 -11.47 -3.86 16.79
C PHE A 491 -11.08 -2.95 17.97
N LEU A 492 -9.93 -3.22 18.61
CA LEU A 492 -9.42 -2.41 19.72
C LEU A 492 -9.11 -0.98 19.27
N ARG A 493 -8.50 -0.83 18.10
CA ARG A 493 -8.20 0.48 17.54
C ARG A 493 -9.47 1.30 17.33
N VAL A 494 -10.46 0.73 16.66
CA VAL A 494 -11.73 1.41 16.37
C VAL A 494 -12.53 1.74 17.64
N THR A 495 -12.52 0.86 18.64
CA THR A 495 -13.43 0.98 19.81
C THR A 495 -12.78 1.57 21.06
N LYS A 496 -11.45 1.55 21.18
CA LYS A 496 -10.72 1.97 22.39
C LYS A 496 -9.69 3.07 22.14
N VAL A 497 -9.22 3.24 20.91
CA VAL A 497 -8.11 4.15 20.59
C VAL A 497 -8.60 5.36 19.80
N LEU A 498 -9.37 5.13 18.74
CA LEU A 498 -9.93 6.19 17.92
C LEU A 498 -11.12 6.87 18.62
N PRO A 499 -11.32 8.18 18.39
CA PRO A 499 -12.54 8.88 18.78
C PRO A 499 -13.79 8.14 18.32
N ALA A 500 -14.81 8.12 19.18
CA ALA A 500 -16.09 7.46 18.89
C ALA A 500 -16.69 7.98 17.56
N GLY A 501 -17.18 7.06 16.74
CA GLY A 501 -17.76 7.36 15.43
C GLY A 501 -16.75 7.56 14.30
N THR A 502 -15.44 7.40 14.54
CA THR A 502 -14.43 7.45 13.47
C THR A 502 -14.63 6.33 12.43
N ALA A 503 -14.97 5.13 12.91
CA ALA A 503 -15.27 3.96 12.10
C ALA A 503 -16.20 3.02 12.89
N THR A 504 -16.76 2.03 12.21
CA THR A 504 -17.51 0.92 12.81
C THR A 504 -16.83 -0.39 12.49
N PHE A 505 -16.84 -1.32 13.44
CA PHE A 505 -16.28 -2.66 13.27
C PHE A 505 -17.15 -3.67 14.02
N PRO A 506 -17.41 -4.87 13.45
CA PRO A 506 -18.20 -5.88 14.13
C PRO A 506 -17.47 -6.39 15.39
N PRO A 507 -18.21 -6.85 16.42
CA PRO A 507 -17.61 -7.54 17.55
C PRO A 507 -16.87 -8.80 17.10
N VAL A 508 -15.69 -9.02 17.66
CA VAL A 508 -14.88 -10.23 17.44
C VAL A 508 -14.41 -10.79 18.78
N PRO A 509 -14.13 -12.10 18.90
CA PRO A 509 -13.48 -12.63 20.10
C PRO A 509 -12.13 -11.96 20.33
N LEU A 510 -11.85 -11.54 21.57
CA LEU A 510 -10.63 -10.78 21.91
C LEU A 510 -9.47 -11.64 22.42
N ASP A 511 -9.63 -12.97 22.41
CA ASP A 511 -8.58 -13.93 22.78
C ASP A 511 -8.27 -14.83 21.58
N PRO A 512 -7.05 -14.78 21.02
CA PRO A 512 -6.61 -15.66 19.93
C PRO A 512 -6.84 -17.16 20.19
N LYS A 513 -6.80 -17.60 21.46
CA LYS A 513 -7.07 -19.01 21.79
C LYS A 513 -8.49 -19.41 21.45
N ILE A 514 -9.46 -18.49 21.58
CA ILE A 514 -10.85 -18.74 21.20
C ILE A 514 -10.95 -18.91 19.68
N TRP A 515 -10.23 -18.10 18.91
CA TRP A 515 -10.19 -18.24 17.44
C TRP A 515 -9.67 -19.59 17.02
N GLU A 516 -8.58 -20.05 17.63
CA GLU A 516 -7.98 -21.34 17.33
C GLU A 516 -8.88 -22.51 17.75
N GLN A 517 -9.40 -22.50 18.98
CA GLN A 517 -10.26 -23.57 19.52
C GLN A 517 -11.56 -23.72 18.75
N LYS A 518 -12.14 -22.59 18.27
CA LYS A 518 -13.37 -22.59 17.48
C LYS A 518 -13.13 -22.69 15.98
N GLY A 519 -11.86 -22.76 15.53
CA GLY A 519 -11.51 -22.82 14.12
C GLY A 519 -11.93 -21.59 13.31
N LEU A 520 -12.00 -20.41 13.93
CA LEU A 520 -12.43 -19.16 13.26
C LEU A 520 -11.40 -18.66 12.22
N SER A 521 -10.15 -19.11 12.33
CA SER A 521 -9.08 -18.82 11.37
C SER A 521 -8.75 -19.98 10.43
N SER A 522 -9.40 -21.14 10.57
CA SER A 522 -9.17 -22.33 9.72
C SER A 522 -10.27 -22.58 8.69
N ARG A 523 -11.35 -21.79 8.72
CA ARG A 523 -12.43 -21.77 7.72
C ARG A 523 -12.87 -20.33 7.42
N PRO A 524 -13.62 -20.08 6.34
CA PRO A 524 -14.31 -18.81 6.17
C PRO A 524 -15.23 -18.54 7.36
N THR A 525 -15.05 -17.39 8.02
CA THR A 525 -15.83 -16.97 9.18
C THR A 525 -16.41 -15.60 8.91
N PHE A 526 -17.70 -15.41 9.17
CA PHE A 526 -18.39 -14.15 8.95
C PHE A 526 -18.58 -13.39 10.27
N PHE A 527 -18.30 -12.09 10.27
CA PHE A 527 -18.54 -11.19 11.39
C PHE A 527 -19.46 -10.04 10.94
N GLY A 528 -20.53 -9.76 11.70
CA GLY A 528 -21.40 -8.60 11.46
C GLY A 528 -22.91 -8.87 11.29
N CYS A 529 -23.37 -10.12 11.31
CA CYS A 529 -24.80 -10.47 11.09
C CYS A 529 -25.78 -9.90 12.13
N ASN A 530 -25.31 -9.56 13.35
CA ASN A 530 -26.13 -9.07 14.46
C ASN A 530 -25.65 -7.69 14.98
N ALA A 531 -25.29 -6.76 14.08
CA ALA A 531 -25.08 -5.37 14.49
C ALA A 531 -26.43 -4.76 14.91
N PRO A 532 -26.64 -4.32 16.17
CA PRO A 532 -27.92 -3.76 16.58
C PRO A 532 -28.26 -2.56 15.70
N THR A 533 -29.39 -2.63 15.00
CA THR A 533 -29.89 -1.61 14.04
C THR A 533 -30.14 -0.22 14.63
N LYS A 534 -29.82 0.01 15.92
CA LYS A 534 -30.09 1.26 16.64
C LYS A 534 -28.93 1.83 17.46
N GLN A 535 -27.73 1.25 17.40
CA GLN A 535 -26.56 1.83 18.06
C GLN A 535 -25.40 1.88 17.06
N GLY A 536 -25.18 3.06 16.47
CA GLY A 536 -23.79 3.43 16.20
C GLY A 536 -23.05 3.29 17.52
N ASN A 537 -21.91 2.60 17.53
CA ASN A 537 -21.17 2.19 18.73
C ASN A 537 -20.90 3.37 19.69
N VAL A 538 -21.88 3.71 20.52
CA VAL A 538 -21.78 4.60 21.66
C VAL A 538 -21.82 3.70 22.88
N PHE A 539 -20.63 3.29 23.32
CA PHE A 539 -20.48 2.69 24.64
C PHE A 539 -20.30 3.84 25.64
N GLU A 540 -21.39 4.33 26.21
CA GLU A 540 -21.36 5.19 27.39
C GLU A 540 -21.01 4.36 28.63
N GLY A 541 -20.04 4.83 29.41
CA GLY A 541 -19.90 4.50 30.83
C GLY A 541 -19.04 3.29 31.18
N GLY A 542 -18.12 3.51 32.11
CA GLY A 542 -17.14 2.53 32.57
C GLY A 542 -17.71 1.32 33.30
N ASN A 543 -16.83 0.32 33.48
CA ASN A 543 -17.00 -0.85 34.33
C ASN A 543 -18.15 -1.80 34.00
N GLN A 544 -18.32 -2.16 32.72
CA GLN A 544 -18.84 -3.48 32.39
C GLN A 544 -17.83 -4.24 31.54
N LEU A 545 -17.28 -5.29 32.14
CA LEU A 545 -16.72 -6.43 31.43
C LEU A 545 -17.69 -6.79 30.30
N VAL A 546 -17.14 -7.00 29.10
CA VAL A 546 -17.84 -7.72 28.02
C VAL A 546 -18.58 -8.87 28.69
N PRO A 547 -19.92 -8.97 28.60
CA PRO A 547 -20.58 -10.16 29.09
C PRO A 547 -19.88 -11.32 28.40
N ASP A 548 -19.40 -12.28 29.17
CA ASP A 548 -18.95 -13.56 28.63
C ASP A 548 -20.14 -14.10 27.83
N LEU A 549 -20.16 -13.80 26.52
CA LEU A 549 -21.21 -14.22 25.61
C LEU A 549 -20.94 -15.69 25.39
N GLY A 550 -21.46 -16.48 26.34
CA GLY A 550 -21.23 -17.89 26.47
C GLY A 550 -21.57 -18.65 25.18
N HIS A 551 -21.12 -19.91 25.20
CA HIS A 551 -21.11 -20.95 24.17
C HIS A 551 -22.14 -20.94 23.01
N GLY A 552 -23.29 -20.27 23.08
CA GLY A 552 -24.34 -20.29 22.06
C GLY A 552 -24.39 -19.14 21.05
N VAL A 553 -23.82 -17.96 21.31
CA VAL A 553 -24.12 -16.76 20.48
C VAL A 553 -23.34 -16.73 19.15
N TYR A 554 -22.12 -17.25 19.13
CA TYR A 554 -21.30 -17.27 17.91
C TYR A 554 -21.72 -18.39 16.95
N ASP A 555 -22.05 -19.57 17.46
CA ASP A 555 -22.58 -20.68 16.64
C ASP A 555 -23.98 -20.34 16.12
N GLN A 556 -24.84 -19.67 16.93
CA GLN A 556 -26.13 -19.17 16.45
C GLN A 556 -26.02 -18.04 15.42
N ALA A 557 -24.97 -17.20 15.47
CA ALA A 557 -24.77 -16.16 14.46
C ALA A 557 -24.33 -16.74 13.11
N GLU A 558 -23.50 -17.80 13.12
CA GLU A 558 -23.07 -18.52 11.92
C GLU A 558 -24.25 -19.35 11.34
N ASP A 559 -24.99 -20.07 12.18
CA ASP A 559 -26.19 -20.83 11.77
C ASP A 559 -27.33 -19.91 11.30
N GLN A 560 -27.52 -18.74 11.91
CA GLN A 560 -28.58 -17.83 11.48
C GLN A 560 -28.28 -17.10 10.17
N CYS A 561 -27.01 -16.80 9.89
CA CYS A 561 -26.61 -16.23 8.60
C CYS A 561 -26.65 -17.25 7.45
N GLN A 562 -26.62 -18.56 7.75
CA GLN A 562 -26.91 -19.62 6.78
C GLN A 562 -28.42 -19.91 6.64
N SER A 563 -29.25 -19.44 7.58
CA SER A 563 -30.70 -19.70 7.63
C SER A 563 -31.59 -18.56 7.09
N GLN A 564 -31.00 -17.40 6.76
CA GLN A 564 -31.64 -16.29 6.04
C GLN A 564 -31.18 -16.27 4.59
#